data_AF-A0A965PH46-F1
#
_entry.id   AF-A0A965PH46-F1
#
_cell.length_a   1.000
_cell.length_b   1.000
_cell.length_c   1.000
_cell.angle_alpha   90.00
_cell.angle_beta   90.00
_cell.angle_gamma   90.00
#
_symmetry.space_group_name_H-M   'P 1'
#
loop_
_entity.id
_entity.type
_entity.pdbx_description
1 polymer ?
#
loop_
_entity_poly.entity_id
_entity_poly.type
_entity_poly.pdbx_seq_one_letter_code
_entity_poly.pdbx_strand_id
1 'polypeptide(L)'
;MLRGYEQVTKVSLNLAVAEGIRTVEHVRYAFALVKSDLDRKMRMVTANDREVDAPALALRMRISLMIKSDTGETMGVIVNRLRKFKKEDIETCLRKMIDRGEVVTEESIHRFNKTTVVRYRFVGED
;
A
#
# COMPACT_ATOMS: atom_id res chain seq x y z
N MET A 1 14.73 10.39 -16.27
CA MET A 1 14.02 11.38 -15.42
C MET A 1 12.93 12.17 -16.15
N LEU A 2 12.92 12.28 -17.48
CA LEU A 2 11.98 13.14 -18.23
C LEU A 2 10.48 12.79 -18.04
N ARG A 3 10.16 11.50 -17.94
CA ARG A 3 8.77 11.01 -17.89
C ARG A 3 8.02 11.37 -16.60
N GLY A 4 8.68 11.33 -15.45
CA GLY A 4 8.05 11.69 -14.17
C GLY A 4 7.70 13.18 -14.13
N TYR A 5 8.60 14.03 -14.60
CA TYR A 5 8.36 15.47 -14.75
C TYR A 5 7.18 15.76 -15.68
N GLU A 6 7.10 15.06 -16.81
CA GLU A 6 5.99 15.19 -17.77
C GLU A 6 4.64 14.81 -17.13
N GLN A 7 4.58 13.71 -16.38
CA GLN A 7 3.35 13.29 -15.69
C GLN A 7 2.89 14.33 -14.66
N VAL A 8 3.80 14.83 -13.82
CA VAL A 8 3.48 15.87 -12.82
C VAL A 8 2.98 17.15 -13.51
N THR A 9 3.61 17.54 -14.62
CA THR A 9 3.22 18.72 -15.40
C THR A 9 1.80 18.57 -15.96
N LYS A 10 1.47 17.41 -16.53
CA LYS A 10 0.14 17.14 -17.11
C LYS A 10 -0.94 17.10 -16.03
N VAL A 11 -0.69 16.42 -14.91
CA VAL A 11 -1.66 16.32 -13.81
C VAL A 11 -1.89 17.68 -13.15
N SER A 12 -0.82 18.42 -12.84
CA SER A 12 -0.95 19.75 -12.21
C SER A 12 -1.66 20.76 -13.12
N LEU A 13 -1.50 20.64 -14.45
CA LEU A 13 -2.25 21.46 -15.40
C LEU A 13 -3.74 21.14 -15.34
N ASN A 14 -4.13 19.85 -15.36
CA ASN A 14 -5.53 19.43 -15.28
C ASN A 14 -6.22 19.93 -14.00
N LEU A 15 -5.51 19.88 -12.85
CA LEU A 15 -6.04 20.39 -11.59
C LEU A 15 -6.31 21.90 -11.65
N ALA A 16 -5.44 22.65 -12.33
CA ALA A 16 -5.55 24.09 -12.45
C ALA A 16 -6.61 24.57 -13.46
N VAL A 17 -7.20 23.69 -14.29
CA VAL A 17 -8.12 24.09 -15.37
C VAL A 17 -9.33 24.86 -14.85
N ALA A 18 -9.88 24.44 -13.70
CA ALA A 18 -11.06 25.09 -13.13
C ALA A 18 -10.78 26.50 -12.59
N GLU A 19 -9.55 26.75 -12.14
CA GLU A 19 -9.14 28.02 -11.52
C GLU A 19 -8.47 28.97 -12.53
N GLY A 20 -8.00 28.45 -13.67
CA GLY A 20 -7.28 29.22 -14.69
C GLY A 20 -5.85 29.62 -14.28
N ILE A 21 -5.42 29.29 -13.05
CA ILE A 21 -4.10 29.61 -12.51
C ILE A 21 -3.48 28.36 -11.89
N ARG A 22 -2.26 28.01 -12.28
CA ARG A 22 -1.54 26.86 -11.72
C ARG A 22 -0.70 27.27 -10.51
N THR A 23 -1.16 26.89 -9.32
CA THR A 23 -0.51 27.15 -8.03
C THR A 23 0.50 26.05 -7.64
N VAL A 24 1.24 26.28 -6.55
CA VAL A 24 2.22 25.33 -5.99
C VAL A 24 1.52 24.10 -5.42
N GLU A 25 0.30 24.28 -4.90
CA GLU A 25 -0.55 23.25 -4.33
C GLU A 25 -0.91 22.20 -5.39
N HIS A 26 -1.27 22.62 -6.60
CA HIS A 26 -1.51 21.70 -7.73
C HIS A 26 -0.29 20.85 -8.07
N VAL A 27 0.91 21.44 -8.01
CA VAL A 27 2.16 20.74 -8.30
C VAL A 27 2.50 19.75 -7.19
N ARG A 28 2.34 20.14 -5.92
CA ARG A 28 2.56 19.26 -4.77
C ARG A 28 1.63 18.06 -4.79
N TYR A 29 0.34 18.29 -5.05
CA TYR A 29 -0.63 17.21 -5.18
C TYR A 29 -0.30 16.28 -6.34
N ALA A 30 -0.01 16.84 -7.52
CA ALA A 30 0.37 16.07 -8.70
C ALA A 30 1.64 15.22 -8.45
N PHE A 31 2.63 15.78 -7.75
CA PHE A 31 3.83 15.06 -7.37
C PHE A 31 3.54 13.91 -6.41
N ALA A 32 2.76 14.15 -5.35
CA ALA A 32 2.37 13.12 -4.39
C ALA A 32 1.65 11.96 -5.09
N LEU A 33 0.68 12.28 -5.96
CA LEU A 33 -0.04 11.28 -6.76
C LEU A 33 0.88 10.45 -7.64
N VAL A 34 1.76 11.09 -8.42
CA VAL A 34 2.67 10.40 -9.34
C VAL A 34 3.69 9.54 -8.58
N LYS A 35 4.20 10.05 -7.45
CA LYS A 35 5.11 9.30 -6.59
C LYS A 35 4.43 8.05 -6.02
N SER A 36 3.21 8.18 -5.49
CA SER A 36 2.47 7.05 -4.93
C SER A 36 2.17 5.98 -6.00
N ASP A 37 1.78 6.38 -7.21
CA ASP A 37 1.60 5.48 -8.35
C ASP A 37 2.90 4.77 -8.75
N LEU A 38 4.02 5.48 -8.80
CA LEU A 38 5.33 4.90 -9.08
C LEU A 38 5.72 3.88 -8.01
N ASP A 39 5.61 4.25 -6.73
CA ASP A 39 5.95 3.38 -5.59
C ASP A 39 5.08 2.10 -5.61
N ARG A 40 3.81 2.22 -5.99
CA ARG A 40 2.91 1.06 -6.17
C ARG A 40 3.36 0.17 -7.34
N LYS A 41 3.76 0.75 -8.48
CA LYS A 41 4.27 -0.01 -9.63
C LYS A 41 5.57 -0.72 -9.32
N MET A 42 6.50 -0.06 -8.62
CA MET A 42 7.76 -0.68 -8.20
C MET A 42 7.52 -1.88 -7.28
N ARG A 43 6.58 -1.78 -6.34
CA ARG A 43 6.16 -2.91 -5.49
C ARG A 43 5.56 -4.06 -6.31
N MET A 44 4.72 -3.77 -7.30
CA MET A 44 4.14 -4.80 -8.19
C MET A 44 5.20 -5.54 -9.01
N VAL A 45 6.15 -4.81 -9.59
CA VAL A 45 7.26 -5.41 -10.34
C VAL A 45 8.10 -6.28 -9.42
N THR A 46 8.49 -5.76 -8.25
CA THR A 46 9.26 -6.53 -7.26
C THR A 46 8.51 -7.78 -6.80
N ALA A 47 7.19 -7.70 -6.58
CA ALA A 47 6.36 -8.85 -6.19
C ALA A 47 6.26 -9.96 -7.24
N ASN A 48 6.47 -9.64 -8.52
CA ASN A 48 6.43 -10.59 -9.62
C ASN A 48 7.83 -11.13 -9.93
N ASP A 49 8.80 -10.25 -10.14
CA ASP A 49 10.16 -10.63 -10.52
C ASP A 49 10.87 -11.39 -9.41
N ARG A 50 10.54 -11.07 -8.15
CA ARG A 50 11.22 -11.67 -6.99
C ARG A 50 10.62 -12.96 -6.46
N GLU A 51 9.66 -13.54 -7.19
CA GLU A 51 8.93 -14.72 -6.71
C GLU A 51 9.84 -15.96 -6.58
N VAL A 52 10.88 -16.08 -7.41
CA VAL A 52 11.77 -17.25 -7.44
C VAL A 52 13.05 -17.02 -6.63
N ASP A 53 13.73 -15.88 -6.81
CA ASP A 53 15.03 -15.57 -6.19
C ASP A 53 14.88 -15.02 -4.76
N ALA A 54 13.81 -14.31 -4.44
CA ALA A 54 13.56 -13.76 -3.10
C ALA A 54 12.07 -13.82 -2.69
N PRO A 55 11.52 -15.04 -2.49
CA PRO A 55 10.08 -15.25 -2.25
C PRO A 55 9.56 -14.52 -1.00
N ALA A 56 10.37 -14.38 0.05
CA ALA A 56 10.00 -13.62 1.25
C ALA A 56 9.83 -12.11 0.96
N LEU A 57 10.68 -11.55 0.09
CA LEU A 57 10.54 -10.16 -0.34
C LEU A 57 9.31 -10.00 -1.23
N ALA A 58 9.08 -10.92 -2.17
CA ALA A 58 7.89 -10.91 -3.02
C ALA A 58 6.60 -10.97 -2.19
N LEU A 59 6.53 -11.85 -1.19
CA LEU A 59 5.39 -11.94 -0.28
C LEU A 59 5.18 -10.65 0.51
N ARG A 60 6.25 -10.04 1.05
CA ARG A 60 6.17 -8.74 1.73
C ARG A 60 5.60 -7.67 0.81
N MET A 61 6.08 -7.57 -0.43
CA MET A 61 5.59 -6.60 -1.40
C MET A 61 4.11 -6.85 -1.75
N ARG A 62 3.68 -8.11 -1.90
CA ARG A 62 2.27 -8.45 -2.11
C ARG A 62 1.41 -8.01 -0.93
N ILE A 63 1.80 -8.35 0.30
CA ILE A 63 1.07 -7.93 1.51
C ILE A 63 1.00 -6.39 1.57
N SER A 64 2.08 -5.68 1.19
CA SER A 64 2.10 -4.21 1.14
C SER A 64 1.14 -3.59 0.15
N LEU A 65 0.87 -4.26 -0.97
CA LEU A 65 -0.12 -3.81 -1.95
C LEU A 65 -1.57 -4.09 -1.50
N MET A 66 -1.73 -5.00 -0.54
CA MET A 66 -3.04 -5.48 -0.10
C MET A 66 -3.61 -4.70 1.08
N ILE A 67 -2.79 -4.41 2.08
CA ILE A 67 -3.24 -3.73 3.30
C ILE A 67 -3.44 -2.24 2.98
N LYS A 68 -4.63 -1.73 3.23
CA LYS A 68 -4.90 -0.30 3.13
C LYS A 68 -4.46 0.43 4.40
N SER A 69 -3.83 1.60 4.21
CA SER A 69 -3.37 2.49 5.29
C SER A 69 -4.53 3.03 6.15
N ASP A 70 -5.71 3.25 5.57
CA ASP A 70 -6.86 3.84 6.27
C ASP A 70 -7.59 2.87 7.21
N THR A 71 -7.94 1.70 6.70
CA THR A 71 -8.93 0.78 7.28
C THR A 71 -8.29 -0.46 7.87
N GLY A 72 -7.10 -0.82 7.38
CA GLY A 72 -6.45 -2.09 7.63
C GLY A 72 -7.23 -3.27 7.07
N GLU A 73 -6.62 -4.45 7.08
CA GLU A 73 -7.25 -5.69 6.60
C GLU A 73 -7.13 -6.80 7.65
N THR A 74 -8.12 -7.69 7.74
CA THR A 74 -8.07 -8.83 8.66
C THR A 74 -7.21 -9.95 8.09
N MET A 75 -6.69 -10.84 8.96
CA MET A 75 -5.95 -12.03 8.52
C MET A 75 -6.74 -12.86 7.49
N GLY A 76 -8.04 -13.04 7.73
CA GLY A 76 -8.91 -13.79 6.82
C GLY A 76 -9.00 -13.16 5.43
N VAL A 77 -9.07 -11.83 5.33
CA VAL A 77 -9.07 -11.14 4.03
C VAL A 77 -7.72 -11.29 3.34
N ILE A 78 -6.61 -11.13 4.06
CA ILE A 78 -5.25 -11.26 3.51
C ILE A 78 -5.03 -12.67 2.94
N VAL A 79 -5.35 -13.72 3.71
CA VAL A 79 -5.24 -15.13 3.27
C VAL A 79 -6.14 -15.39 2.07
N ASN A 80 -7.38 -14.87 2.07
CA ASN A 80 -8.32 -15.06 0.96
C ASN A 80 -7.88 -14.37 -0.34
N ARG A 81 -7.12 -13.28 -0.27
CA ARG A 81 -6.56 -12.61 -1.45
C ARG A 81 -5.23 -13.23 -1.88
N LEU A 82 -4.48 -13.83 -0.96
CA LEU A 82 -3.16 -14.46 -1.17
C LEU A 82 -3.22 -15.99 -1.11
N ARG A 83 -4.25 -16.61 -1.71
CA ARG A 83 -4.52 -18.06 -1.62
C ARG A 83 -3.39 -18.97 -2.12
N LYS A 84 -2.48 -18.44 -2.93
CA LYS A 84 -1.29 -19.15 -3.42
C LYS A 84 -0.28 -19.44 -2.30
N PHE A 85 -0.28 -18.63 -1.24
CA PHE A 85 0.69 -18.72 -0.15
C PHE A 85 0.10 -19.46 1.05
N LYS A 86 0.95 -20.17 1.79
CA LYS A 86 0.54 -20.83 3.02
C LYS A 86 0.22 -19.78 4.09
N LYS A 87 -0.76 -20.09 4.94
CA LYS A 87 -1.20 -19.19 6.02
C LYS A 87 -0.05 -18.89 6.98
N GLU A 88 0.79 -19.87 7.27
CA GLU A 88 1.94 -19.79 8.17
C GLU A 88 3.01 -18.82 7.62
N ASP A 89 3.20 -18.79 6.30
CA ASP A 89 4.14 -17.89 5.64
C ASP A 89 3.65 -16.44 5.70
N ILE A 90 2.34 -16.24 5.52
CA ILE A 90 1.69 -14.92 5.65
C ILE A 90 1.81 -14.40 7.09
N GLU A 91 1.50 -15.23 8.08
CA GLU A 91 1.62 -14.90 9.51
C GLU A 91 3.05 -14.53 9.89
N THR A 92 4.02 -15.32 9.42
CA THR A 92 5.45 -15.05 9.66
C THR A 92 5.90 -13.75 9.00
N CYS A 93 5.42 -13.46 7.79
CA CYS A 93 5.72 -12.21 7.11
C CYS A 93 5.13 -11.01 7.85
N LEU A 94 3.86 -11.07 8.26
CA LEU A 94 3.18 -10.00 9.00
C LEU A 94 3.86 -9.70 10.34
N ARG A 95 4.22 -10.74 11.10
CA ARG A 95 4.99 -10.60 12.34
C ARG A 95 6.30 -9.85 12.11
N LYS A 96 7.09 -10.25 11.10
CA LYS A 96 8.31 -9.54 10.73
C LYS A 96 8.07 -8.08 10.30
N MET A 97 6.91 -7.77 9.73
CA MET A 97 6.54 -6.40 9.36
C MET A 97 6.15 -5.56 10.59
N ILE A 98 5.50 -6.17 11.58
CA ILE A 98 5.21 -5.55 12.88
C ILE A 98 6.52 -5.30 13.64
N ASP A 99 7.43 -6.28 13.69
CA ASP A 99 8.73 -6.15 14.37
C ASP A 99 9.59 -5.02 13.76
N ARG A 100 9.41 -4.75 12.45
CA ARG A 100 10.07 -3.64 11.75
C ARG A 100 9.35 -2.30 11.89
N GLY A 101 8.19 -2.26 12.54
CA GLY A 101 7.36 -1.06 12.66
C GLY A 101 6.68 -0.63 11.35
N GLU A 102 6.61 -1.51 10.34
CA GLU A 102 5.94 -1.23 9.06
C GLU A 102 4.42 -1.40 9.17
N VAL A 103 3.96 -2.25 10.09
CA VAL A 103 2.54 -2.61 10.27
C VAL A 103 2.18 -2.57 11.75
N VAL A 104 0.99 -2.07 12.07
CA VAL A 104 0.39 -2.13 13.40
C VAL A 104 -0.87 -2.99 13.39
N THR A 105 -1.17 -3.58 14.55
CA THR A 105 -2.41 -4.31 14.79
C THR A 105 -3.39 -3.43 15.54
N GLU A 106 -4.62 -3.36 15.03
CA GLU A 106 -5.73 -2.68 15.67
C GLU A 106 -6.82 -3.66 16.05
N GLU A 107 -7.21 -3.61 17.31
CA GLU A 107 -8.31 -4.41 17.83
C GLU A 107 -9.57 -3.57 17.88
N SER A 108 -10.66 -4.14 17.36
CA SER A 108 -11.99 -3.54 17.45
C SER A 108 -12.99 -4.59 17.90
N ILE A 109 -13.97 -4.20 18.70
CA ILE A 109 -15.05 -5.10 19.10
C ILE A 109 -16.18 -4.94 18.09
N HIS A 110 -16.57 -6.03 17.44
CA HIS A 110 -17.68 -5.98 16.50
C HIS A 110 -19.00 -5.71 17.25
N ARG A 111 -19.74 -4.69 16.79
CA ARG A 111 -20.86 -4.06 17.51
C ARG A 111 -21.96 -5.04 17.94
N PHE A 112 -22.22 -6.08 17.16
CA PHE A 112 -23.38 -6.97 17.36
C PHE A 112 -23.02 -8.27 18.11
N ASN A 113 -22.06 -9.03 17.58
CA ASN A 113 -21.62 -10.31 18.15
C ASN A 113 -20.54 -10.18 19.25
N LYS A 114 -20.09 -8.95 19.55
CA LYS A 114 -19.05 -8.63 20.54
C LYS A 114 -17.71 -9.38 20.33
N THR A 115 -17.47 -9.89 19.13
CA THR A 115 -16.23 -10.60 18.81
C THR A 115 -15.10 -9.60 18.57
N THR A 116 -13.91 -9.90 19.10
CA THR A 116 -12.70 -9.12 18.83
C THR A 116 -12.25 -9.34 17.38
N VAL A 117 -12.09 -8.25 16.63
CA VAL A 117 -11.61 -8.22 15.26
C VAL A 117 -10.26 -7.53 15.24
N VAL A 118 -9.24 -8.28 14.84
CA VAL A 118 -7.86 -7.79 14.66
C VAL A 118 -7.65 -7.40 13.20
N ARG A 119 -7.17 -6.18 12.97
CA ARG A 119 -6.80 -5.65 11.65
C ARG A 119 -5.34 -5.27 11.61
N TYR A 120 -4.70 -5.52 10.47
CA TYR A 120 -3.33 -5.10 10.19
C TYR A 120 -3.39 -3.82 9.35
N ARG A 121 -2.69 -2.76 9.78
CA ARG A 121 -2.63 -1.45 9.11
C ARG A 121 -1.17 -1.05 8.89
N PHE A 122 -0.85 -0.42 7.76
CA PHE A 122 0.49 0.13 7.54
C PHE A 122 0.76 1.39 8.36
N VAL A 123 1.96 1.48 8.92
CA VAL A 123 2.49 2.67 9.59
C VAL A 123 3.43 3.38 8.62
N GLY A 124 2.91 4.35 7.89
CA GLY A 124 3.69 5.15 6.95
C GLY A 124 2.77 6.01 6.08
N GLU A 125 3.10 7.29 5.95
CA GLU A 125 2.39 8.26 5.10
C GLU A 125 2.38 7.81 3.64
N ASP A 126 1.24 8.07 2.97
CA ASP A 126 0.95 7.76 1.57
C ASP A 126 1.94 8.37 0.54
#